data_AF-A0A5B7BXV5-F1
#
_entry.id   AF-A0A5B7BXV5-F1
#
_cell.length_a   1.000
_cell.length_b   1.000
_cell.length_c   1.000
_cell.angle_alpha   90.00
_cell.angle_beta   90.00
_cell.angle_gamma   90.00
#
_symmetry.space_group_name_H-M   'P 1'
#
loop_
_entity.id
_entity.type
_entity.pdbx_description
1 polymer ?
#
loop_
_entity_poly.entity_id
_entity_poly.type
_entity_poly.pdbx_seq_one_letter_code
_entity_poly.pdbx_strand_id
1 'polypeptide(L)'
;ISAAFYGIWNLFSGFIIPRTRIPVWWRWYYYICPVSWTLYGLVASQFGDMKDKLDTGETVEHFIRSYFGFRHDFVGYVAIIIVGITVLFGFIFAFSIKTFNFQKR
;
A
#
# COMPACT_ATOMS: atom_id res chain seq x y z
N ILE A 1 7.26 -15.18 -15.38
CA ILE A 1 6.34 -14.03 -15.52
C ILE A 1 5.92 -13.52 -14.14
N SER A 2 5.31 -14.34 -13.29
CA SER A 2 4.88 -13.96 -11.93
C SER A 2 6.00 -13.38 -11.05
N ALA A 3 7.21 -13.94 -11.10
CA ALA A 3 8.36 -13.46 -10.33
C ALA A 3 8.77 -12.01 -10.68
N ALA A 4 8.67 -11.62 -11.96
CA ALA A 4 8.98 -10.26 -12.38
C ALA A 4 7.93 -9.26 -11.84
N PHE A 5 6.65 -9.62 -11.87
CA PHE A 5 5.58 -8.81 -11.27
C PHE A 5 5.77 -8.62 -9.76
N TYR A 6 6.08 -9.70 -9.03
CA TYR A 6 6.35 -9.62 -7.58
C TYR A 6 7.60 -8.78 -7.27
N GLY A 7 8.64 -8.84 -8.10
CA GLY A 7 9.84 -8.03 -7.97
C GLY A 7 9.55 -6.54 -8.13
N ILE A 8 8.81 -6.16 -9.18
CA ILE A 8 8.42 -4.76 -9.43
C ILE A 8 7.51 -4.25 -8.31
N TRP A 9 6.55 -5.07 -7.83
CA TRP A 9 5.73 -4.70 -6.67
C TRP A 9 6.54 -4.48 -5.40
N ASN A 10 7.54 -5.32 -5.11
CA ASN A 10 8.39 -5.10 -3.94
C ASN A 10 9.22 -3.82 -4.05
N LEU A 11 9.73 -3.50 -5.24
CA LEU A 11 10.56 -2.31 -5.46
C LEU A 11 9.78 -1.01 -5.25
N PHE A 12 8.54 -0.97 -5.71
CA PHE A 12 7.69 0.22 -5.69
C PHE A 12 6.54 0.18 -4.67
N SER A 13 6.56 -0.76 -3.72
CA SER A 13 5.56 -0.87 -2.64
C SER A 13 5.66 0.27 -1.60
N GLY A 14 6.68 1.12 -1.69
CA GLY A 14 6.94 2.15 -0.69
C GLY A 14 7.88 1.74 0.44
N PHE A 15 8.29 0.48 0.52
CA PHE A 15 9.27 0.02 1.52
C PHE A 15 10.70 0.35 1.11
N ILE A 16 11.15 -0.16 -0.05
CA ILE A 16 12.51 0.08 -0.57
C ILE A 16 12.64 1.51 -1.07
N ILE A 17 11.71 1.94 -1.93
CA ILE A 17 11.67 3.30 -2.47
C ILE A 17 10.39 3.98 -1.94
N PRO A 18 10.51 4.95 -1.02
CA PRO A 18 9.34 5.64 -0.49
C PRO A 18 8.65 6.44 -1.60
N ARG A 19 7.33 6.58 -1.50
CA ARG A 19 6.48 7.27 -2.50
C ARG A 19 6.99 8.67 -2.87
N THR A 20 7.54 9.38 -1.89
CA THR A 20 8.10 10.74 -2.02
C THR A 20 9.26 10.81 -3.01
N ARG A 21 10.00 9.70 -3.21
CA ARG A 21 11.16 9.60 -4.09
C ARG A 21 10.85 8.92 -5.43
N ILE A 22 9.64 8.40 -5.63
CA ILE A 22 9.23 7.79 -6.90
C ILE A 22 8.95 8.91 -7.92
N PRO A 23 9.53 8.86 -9.15
CA PRO A 23 9.23 9.81 -10.22
C PRO A 23 7.72 9.88 -10.49
N VAL A 24 7.21 11.08 -10.79
CA VAL A 24 5.76 11.34 -10.87
C VAL A 24 5.06 10.37 -11.83
N TRP A 25 5.67 10.09 -12.99
CA TRP A 25 5.12 9.17 -13.99
C TRP A 25 4.99 7.72 -13.51
N TRP A 26 5.80 7.29 -12.54
CA TRP A 26 5.78 5.92 -12.00
C TRP A 26 4.92 5.78 -10.75
N ARG A 27 4.44 6.90 -10.19
CA ARG A 27 3.73 6.92 -8.91
C ARG A 27 2.37 6.23 -8.96
N TRP A 28 1.72 6.12 -10.13
CA TRP A 28 0.47 5.37 -10.27
C TRP A 28 0.62 3.91 -9.88
N TYR A 29 1.79 3.30 -10.12
CA TYR A 29 2.04 1.91 -9.80
C TYR A 29 2.05 1.67 -8.28
N TYR A 30 2.58 2.63 -7.51
CA TYR A 30 2.47 2.63 -6.05
C TYR A 30 1.00 2.64 -5.60
N TYR A 31 0.14 3.45 -6.23
CA TYR A 31 -1.27 3.56 -5.84
C TYR A 31 -2.13 2.33 -6.20
N ILE A 32 -1.77 1.56 -7.23
CA ILE A 32 -2.49 0.32 -7.60
C ILE A 32 -2.02 -0.87 -6.75
N CYS A 33 -0.81 -0.80 -6.18
CA CYS A 33 -0.23 -1.89 -5.40
C CYS A 33 -0.91 -2.02 -4.01
N PRO A 34 -1.61 -3.14 -3.70
CA PRO A 34 -2.24 -3.34 -2.40
C PRO A 34 -1.25 -3.32 -1.23
N VAL A 35 -0.04 -3.85 -1.45
CA VAL A 35 1.03 -3.89 -0.44
C VAL A 35 1.42 -2.48 0.02
N SER A 36 1.38 -1.49 -0.88
CA SER A 36 1.66 -0.10 -0.55
C SER A 36 0.67 0.49 0.44
N TRP A 37 -0.61 0.16 0.28
CA TRP A 37 -1.67 0.59 1.19
C TRP A 37 -1.56 -0.13 2.54
N THR A 38 -1.26 -1.42 2.55
CA THR A 38 -1.02 -2.17 3.79
C THR A 38 0.15 -1.58 4.58
N LEU A 39 1.27 -1.30 3.91
CA LEU A 39 2.44 -0.68 4.55
C LEU A 39 2.11 0.71 5.12
N TYR A 40 1.39 1.53 4.35
CA TYR A 40 0.92 2.83 4.83
C TYR A 40 0.08 2.65 6.09
N GLY A 41 -0.92 1.77 6.05
CA GLY A 41 -1.85 1.53 7.15
C GLY A 41 -1.10 1.12 8.42
N LEU A 42 -0.26 0.09 8.33
CA LEU A 42 0.49 -0.45 9.47
C LEU A 42 1.47 0.58 10.06
N VAL A 43 2.24 1.28 9.23
CA VAL A 43 3.24 2.22 9.73
C VAL A 43 2.57 3.47 10.31
N ALA A 44 1.57 4.03 9.63
CA ALA A 44 0.86 5.22 10.09
C ALA A 44 0.04 4.95 11.36
N SER A 45 -0.54 3.75 11.52
CA SER A 45 -1.33 3.40 12.71
C SER A 45 -0.48 3.16 13.94
N GLN A 46 0.79 2.79 13.78
CA GLN A 46 1.68 2.51 14.92
C GLN A 46 2.56 3.68 15.28
N PHE A 47 3.05 4.41 14.28
CA PHE A 47 4.11 5.39 14.47
C PHE A 47 3.72 6.79 13.96
N GLY A 48 2.57 6.93 13.30
CA GLY A 48 2.15 8.17 12.65
C GLY A 48 1.78 9.31 13.61
N ASP A 49 1.63 9.03 14.90
CA ASP A 49 1.31 9.96 15.99
C ASP A 49 2.33 9.92 17.13
N MET A 50 3.42 9.15 16.98
CA MET A 50 4.47 9.04 17.98
C MET A 50 5.31 10.32 18.03
N LYS A 51 5.31 10.97 19.20
CA LYS A 51 6.06 12.21 19.47
C LYS A 51 7.46 11.97 20.05
N ASP A 52 7.84 10.71 20.26
CA ASP A 52 9.18 10.35 20.71
C ASP A 52 10.23 10.85 19.71
N LYS A 53 11.39 11.28 20.23
CA LYS A 53 12.48 11.79 19.42
C LYS A 53 13.43 10.67 19.03
N LEU A 54 13.84 10.67 17.78
CA LEU A 54 14.95 9.87 17.29
C LEU A 54 16.28 10.49 17.74
N ASP A 55 17.38 9.75 17.61
CA ASP A 55 18.74 10.27 17.87
C ASP A 55 19.09 11.48 16.99
N THR A 56 18.41 11.63 15.85
CA THR A 56 18.50 12.78 14.95
C THR A 56 17.81 14.04 15.51
N GLY A 57 17.05 13.94 16.60
CA GLY A 57 16.37 15.05 17.28
C GLY A 57 14.97 15.37 16.76
N GLU A 58 14.55 14.82 15.62
CA GLU A 58 13.19 14.93 15.10
C GLU A 58 12.24 13.90 15.72
N THR A 59 10.93 14.15 15.69
CA THR A 59 9.95 13.17 16.17
C THR A 59 9.74 12.05 15.15
N VAL A 60 9.39 10.85 15.63
CA VAL A 60 9.06 9.70 14.78
C VAL A 60 7.97 10.06 13.76
N GLU A 61 6.91 10.74 14.19
CA GLU A 61 5.86 11.24 13.30
C GLU A 61 6.40 12.14 12.19
N HIS A 62 7.30 13.08 12.51
CA HIS A 62 7.87 13.99 11.53
C HIS A 62 8.69 13.24 10.48
N PHE A 63 9.51 12.29 10.91
CA PHE A 63 10.29 11.43 10.01
C PHE A 63 9.37 10.63 9.07
N ILE A 64 8.33 9.99 9.60
CA ILE A 64 7.40 9.18 8.79
C ILE A 64 6.64 10.03 7.78
N ARG A 65 6.24 11.23 8.19
CA ARG A 65 5.54 12.17 7.32
C ARG A 65 6.44 12.74 6.24
N SER A 66 7.69 13.08 6.55
CA SER A 66 8.62 13.67 5.58
C SER A 66 9.21 12.62 4.63
N TYR A 67 9.64 11.47 5.15
CA TYR A 67 10.30 10.42 4.39
C TYR A 67 9.30 9.55 3.62
N PHE A 68 8.32 8.93 4.29
CA PHE A 68 7.35 8.04 3.66
C PHE A 68 6.11 8.79 3.11
N GLY A 69 5.82 9.98 3.65
CA GLY A 69 4.59 10.70 3.30
C GLY A 69 3.35 10.06 3.88
N PHE A 70 3.49 9.34 5.01
CA PHE A 70 2.38 8.70 5.72
C PHE A 70 1.82 9.66 6.78
N ARG A 71 0.50 9.62 6.98
CA ARG A 71 -0.24 10.49 7.90
C ARG A 71 -1.21 9.65 8.70
N HIS A 72 -1.20 9.81 10.02
CA HIS A 72 -2.11 9.09 10.91
C HIS A 72 -3.58 9.37 10.58
N ASP A 73 -3.94 10.63 10.31
CA ASP A 73 -5.31 11.04 9.94
C ASP A 73 -5.86 10.32 8.69
N PHE A 74 -4.96 9.78 7.85
CA PHE A 74 -5.34 9.09 6.62
C PHE A 74 -5.60 7.59 6.81
N VAL A 75 -5.29 7.01 7.98
CA VAL A 75 -5.41 5.57 8.27
C VAL A 75 -6.84 5.06 8.03
N GLY A 76 -7.86 5.84 8.40
CA GLY A 76 -9.26 5.47 8.17
C GLY A 76 -9.58 5.28 6.68
N TYR A 77 -9.07 6.16 5.81
CA TYR A 77 -9.24 6.03 4.36
C TYR A 77 -8.48 4.81 3.82
N VAL A 78 -7.29 4.53 4.35
CA VAL A 78 -6.50 3.34 3.97
C VAL A 78 -7.25 2.05 4.31
N ALA A 79 -7.89 1.98 5.47
CA ALA A 79 -8.71 0.83 5.85
C ALA A 79 -9.84 0.58 4.84
N ILE A 80 -10.55 1.64 4.42
CA ILE A 80 -11.61 1.54 3.40
C ILE A 80 -11.04 1.05 2.06
N ILE A 81 -9.90 1.58 1.63
CA ILE A 81 -9.24 1.15 0.38
C ILE A 81 -8.89 -0.34 0.43
N ILE A 82 -8.31 -0.82 1.53
CA ILE A 82 -7.94 -2.23 1.68
C ILE A 82 -9.19 -3.12 1.62
N VAL A 83 -10.26 -2.77 2.34
CA VAL A 83 -11.54 -3.49 2.28
C VAL A 83 -12.10 -3.50 0.86
N GLY A 84 -12.08 -2.35 0.17
CA GLY A 84 -12.53 -2.24 -1.22
C GLY A 84 -11.74 -3.13 -2.17
N ILE A 85 -10.41 -3.19 -2.02
CA ILE A 85 -9.55 -4.09 -2.79
C ILE A 85 -9.92 -5.55 -2.49
N THR A 86 -10.07 -5.94 -1.22
CA THR A 86 -10.44 -7.32 -0.86
C THR A 86 -11.78 -7.74 -1.47
N VAL A 87 -12.80 -6.87 -1.38
CA VAL A 87 -14.12 -7.12 -1.98
C VAL A 87 -14.01 -7.22 -3.50
N LEU A 88 -13.24 -6.33 -4.15
CA LEU A 88 -13.03 -6.36 -5.60
C LEU A 88 -12.39 -7.68 -6.05
N PHE A 89 -11.31 -8.11 -5.39
CA PHE A 89 -10.66 -9.38 -5.69
C PHE A 89 -11.59 -10.57 -5.46
N GLY A 90 -12.38 -10.55 -4.38
CA GLY A 90 -13.41 -11.56 -4.11
C GLY A 90 -14.49 -11.61 -5.20
N PHE A 91 -14.95 -10.45 -5.67
CA PHE A 91 -15.92 -10.35 -6.75
C PHE A 91 -15.36 -10.85 -8.08
N ILE A 92 -14.14 -10.43 -8.45
CA ILE A 92 -13.45 -10.91 -9.66
C ILE A 92 -13.28 -12.42 -9.60
N PHE A 93 -12.88 -12.97 -8.46
CA PHE A 93 -12.76 -14.41 -8.27
C PHE A 93 -14.10 -15.12 -8.46
N ALA A 94 -15.16 -14.67 -7.78
CA ALA A 94 -16.50 -15.24 -7.90
C ALA A 94 -17.05 -15.16 -9.33
N PHE A 95 -16.87 -14.02 -10.00
CA PHE A 95 -17.28 -13.80 -11.39
C PHE A 95 -16.49 -14.69 -12.36
N SER A 96 -15.18 -14.82 -12.15
CA SER A 96 -14.32 -15.69 -12.96
C SER A 96 -14.76 -17.14 -12.82
N ILE A 97 -14.99 -17.62 -11.59
CA ILE A 97 -15.54 -18.97 -11.37
C ILE A 97 -16.88 -19.10 -12.10
N LYS A 98 -17.83 -18.19 -11.93
CA LYS A 98 -19.13 -18.27 -12.62
C LYS A 98 -19.02 -18.33 -14.14
N THR A 99 -18.13 -17.53 -14.74
CA THR A 99 -17.98 -17.40 -16.20
C THR A 99 -17.17 -18.56 -16.80
N PHE A 100 -16.10 -18.99 -16.13
CA PHE A 100 -15.26 -20.10 -16.60
C PHE A 100 -15.80 -21.48 -16.20
N ASN A 101 -16.70 -21.56 -15.21
CA ASN A 101 -17.44 -22.79 -14.87
C ASN A 101 -18.65 -23.03 -15.79
N PHE A 102 -18.76 -22.29 -16.90
CA PHE A 102 -19.84 -22.45 -17.88
C PHE A 102 -19.58 -23.53 -18.94
N GLN A 103 -18.41 -24.17 -18.97
CA GLN A 103 -18.16 -25.33 -19.84
C GLN A 103 -17.27 -26.39 -19.18
N LYS A 104 -17.90 -27.35 -18.50
CA LYS A 104 -17.49 -28.77 -18.43
C LYS A 104 -18.74 -29.57 -18.02
N ARG A 105 -19.62 -29.91 -18.96
CA ARG A 105 -19.66 -31.26 -19.55
C ARG A 105 -18.30 -31.89 -19.85
#